data_AF-H3AVM8-F1
#
_entry.id   AF-H3AVM8-F1
#
_cell.length_a   1.000
_cell.length_b   1.000
_cell.length_c   1.000
_cell.angle_alpha   90.00
_cell.angle_beta   90.00
_cell.angle_gamma   90.00
#
_symmetry.space_group_name_H-M   'P 1'
#
loop_
_entity.id
_entity.type
_entity.pdbx_description
1 polymer ?
#
loop_
_entity_poly.entity_id
_entity_poly.type
_entity_poly.pdbx_seq_one_letter_code
_entity_poly.pdbx_strand_id
1 'polypeptide(L)'
;PLNEVRWLSPHFAVNALIQNYDVLVDCCAVEVNEDNVAKYCLKKLTDPQYHIALTVLDDILGELSKLCQTFQRSCLSTIEAYRYAKAKIAKFRSQYLGEKVYWSEKVKQQMASFDNTVNTRGVLHFISELCEHLDCRFPENELQEWSVFDIEALFPVKLDYGYGTENVIKLVGKYQAVLNLPTDGSISEHICKQYTDYKFIIVEKIKAGEIKTFADMVTYHENLAQFVDICATFQASSANCKCGFSLTNQIKTKSRNRLEVNHMDQLIRVKYYLAANGDINLDKIYHHWTTDKYRREK
;
A
#
# COMPACT_ATOMS: atom_id res chain seq x y z
N PRO A 1 11.50 17.22 -13.67
CA PRO A 1 11.86 15.91 -13.06
C PRO A 1 11.86 16.06 -11.53
N LEU A 2 10.76 15.70 -10.87
CA LEU A 2 10.55 16.03 -9.46
C LEU A 2 10.49 14.76 -8.62
N ASN A 3 11.36 14.75 -7.62
CA ASN A 3 11.47 13.82 -6.51
C ASN A 3 10.10 13.66 -5.82
N GLU A 4 9.46 12.52 -6.03
CA GLU A 4 8.30 12.11 -5.25
C GLU A 4 8.63 10.81 -4.53
N VAL A 5 8.41 10.82 -3.22
CA VAL A 5 8.54 9.68 -2.31
C VAL A 5 7.45 8.65 -2.62
N ARG A 6 7.66 7.90 -3.70
CA ARG A 6 7.03 6.61 -3.97
C ARG A 6 7.86 5.62 -3.17
N TRP A 7 7.33 4.70 -2.37
CA TRP A 7 8.20 3.68 -1.74
C TRP A 7 9.00 2.84 -2.77
N LEU A 8 8.53 2.85 -4.02
CA LEU A 8 9.23 2.34 -5.21
C LEU A 8 10.45 3.22 -5.62
N SER A 9 10.40 4.54 -5.44
CA SER A 9 11.46 5.47 -5.91
C SER A 9 12.74 5.43 -5.08
N PRO A 10 12.76 5.24 -3.74
CA PRO A 10 13.98 5.00 -2.99
C PRO A 10 14.71 3.76 -3.48
N HIS A 11 14.01 2.65 -3.73
CA HIS A 11 14.64 1.46 -4.28
C HIS A 11 15.26 1.76 -5.65
N PHE A 12 14.52 2.39 -6.57
CA PHE A 12 15.08 2.77 -7.87
C PHE A 12 16.28 3.73 -7.76
N ALA A 13 16.23 4.69 -6.86
CA ALA A 13 17.32 5.65 -6.65
C ALA A 13 18.56 4.97 -6.06
N VAL A 14 18.40 4.14 -5.04
CA VAL A 14 19.49 3.36 -4.42
C VAL A 14 20.07 2.37 -5.43
N ASN A 15 19.21 1.67 -6.16
CA ASN A 15 19.64 0.71 -7.17
C ASN A 15 20.41 1.39 -8.31
N ALA A 16 19.93 2.54 -8.80
CA ALA A 16 20.65 3.34 -9.79
C ALA A 16 21.99 3.84 -9.26
N LEU A 17 22.05 4.27 -7.99
CA LEU A 17 23.29 4.70 -7.36
C LEU A 17 24.32 3.55 -7.29
N ILE A 18 23.88 2.35 -6.92
CA ILE A 18 24.73 1.14 -6.87
C ILE A 18 25.18 0.72 -8.27
N GLN A 19 24.29 0.74 -9.27
CA GLN A 19 24.64 0.36 -10.64
C GLN A 19 25.67 1.30 -11.28
N ASN A 20 25.69 2.57 -10.86
CA ASN A 20 26.61 3.58 -11.38
C ASN A 20 27.71 3.94 -10.39
N TYR A 21 27.94 3.12 -9.36
CA TYR A 21 28.80 3.47 -8.23
C TYR A 21 30.23 3.77 -8.68
N ASP A 22 30.84 2.87 -9.45
CA ASP A 22 32.22 3.01 -9.93
C ASP A 22 32.38 4.24 -10.83
N VAL A 23 31.43 4.46 -11.74
CA VAL A 23 31.42 5.64 -12.62
C VAL A 23 31.33 6.94 -11.81
N LEU A 24 30.54 6.96 -10.74
CA LEU A 24 30.42 8.14 -9.88
C LEU A 24 31.70 8.39 -9.08
N VAL A 25 32.38 7.34 -8.62
CA VAL A 25 33.70 7.45 -7.98
C VAL A 25 34.70 8.04 -8.96
N ASP A 26 34.78 7.51 -10.18
CA ASP A 26 35.70 7.99 -11.22
C ASP A 26 35.45 9.45 -11.59
N CYS A 27 34.19 9.83 -11.83
CA CYS A 27 33.81 11.22 -12.13
C CYS A 27 34.21 12.17 -10.98
N CYS A 28 33.88 11.81 -9.73
CA CYS A 28 34.22 12.65 -8.58
C CYS A 28 35.75 12.74 -8.36
N ALA A 29 36.50 11.69 -8.72
CA ALA A 29 37.96 11.69 -8.63
C ALA A 29 38.61 12.65 -9.64
N VAL A 30 38.06 12.75 -10.86
CA VAL A 30 38.51 13.69 -11.89
C VAL A 30 38.27 15.14 -11.48
N GLU A 31 37.10 15.44 -10.91
CA GLU A 31 36.67 16.82 -10.59
C GLU A 31 37.12 17.31 -9.20
N VAL A 32 37.78 16.47 -8.40
CA VAL A 32 38.07 16.69 -6.98
C VAL A 32 38.87 17.98 -6.67
N ASN A 33 39.67 18.44 -7.63
CA ASN A 33 40.53 19.61 -7.49
C ASN A 33 39.82 20.93 -7.82
N GLU A 34 38.71 20.85 -8.57
CA GLU A 34 37.99 22.02 -9.10
C GLU A 34 36.65 22.24 -8.37
N ASP A 35 36.04 21.18 -7.84
CA ASP A 35 34.75 21.25 -7.17
C ASP A 35 34.77 20.66 -5.74
N ASN A 36 34.42 21.50 -4.76
CA ASN A 36 34.26 21.09 -3.37
C ASN A 36 33.13 20.05 -3.18
N VAL A 37 32.12 20.06 -4.03
CA VAL A 37 31.04 19.05 -4.01
C VAL A 37 31.58 17.70 -4.46
N ALA A 38 32.32 17.64 -5.58
CA ALA A 38 32.99 16.43 -6.04
C ALA A 38 33.93 15.85 -4.95
N LYS A 39 34.68 16.71 -4.25
CA LYS A 39 35.51 16.32 -3.10
C LYS A 39 34.73 15.71 -1.94
N TYR A 40 33.58 16.31 -1.60
CA TYR A 40 32.70 15.76 -0.57
C TYR A 40 32.09 14.41 -1.00
N CYS A 41 31.58 14.34 -2.23
CA CYS A 41 30.98 13.13 -2.80
C CYS A 41 31.99 11.98 -2.87
N LEU A 42 33.21 12.24 -3.36
CA LEU A 42 34.28 11.25 -3.38
C LEU A 42 34.55 10.71 -1.98
N LYS A 43 34.73 11.60 -0.99
CA LYS A 43 34.93 11.20 0.41
C LYS A 43 33.82 10.29 0.94
N LYS A 44 32.56 10.52 0.51
CA LYS A 44 31.41 9.69 0.90
C LYS A 44 31.34 8.38 0.14
N LEU A 45 31.61 8.37 -1.17
CA LEU A 45 31.59 7.17 -2.00
C LEU A 45 32.80 6.25 -1.73
N THR A 46 33.90 6.78 -1.20
CA THR A 46 35.03 5.96 -0.76
C THR A 46 34.89 5.46 0.68
N ASP A 47 33.83 5.86 1.41
CA ASP A 47 33.59 5.42 2.79
C ASP A 47 33.01 3.99 2.79
N PRO A 48 33.73 2.98 3.31
CA PRO A 48 33.25 1.59 3.37
C PRO A 48 31.92 1.45 4.11
N GLN A 49 31.70 2.26 5.14
CA GLN A 49 30.48 2.27 5.93
C GLN A 49 29.28 2.70 5.08
N TYR A 50 29.48 3.69 4.22
CA TYR A 50 28.45 4.19 3.32
C TYR A 50 28.11 3.17 2.25
N HIS A 51 29.12 2.54 1.64
CA HIS A 51 28.90 1.55 0.58
C HIS A 51 28.14 0.31 1.09
N ILE A 52 28.54 -0.23 2.25
CA ILE A 52 27.83 -1.36 2.85
C ILE A 52 26.40 -0.96 3.25
N ALA A 53 26.21 0.21 3.88
CA ALA A 53 24.87 0.68 4.22
C ALA A 53 23.98 0.82 2.98
N LEU A 54 24.52 1.35 1.88
CA LEU A 54 23.79 1.49 0.62
C LEU A 54 23.41 0.12 0.04
N THR A 55 24.32 -0.85 0.07
CA THR A 55 24.08 -2.21 -0.43
C THR A 55 23.00 -2.93 0.41
N VAL A 56 23.03 -2.78 1.73
CA VAL A 56 21.96 -3.34 2.58
C VAL A 56 20.63 -2.62 2.33
N LEU A 57 20.64 -1.31 2.10
CA LEU A 57 19.42 -0.58 1.75
C LEU A 57 18.80 -1.05 0.44
N ASP A 58 19.58 -1.45 -0.58
CA ASP A 58 19.07 -2.06 -1.81
C ASP A 58 18.25 -3.31 -1.51
N ASP A 59 18.77 -4.21 -0.66
CA ASP A 59 18.07 -5.43 -0.25
C ASP A 59 16.74 -5.12 0.45
N ILE A 60 16.77 -4.23 1.45
CA ILE A 60 15.60 -3.90 2.26
C ILE A 60 14.56 -3.16 1.42
N LEU A 61 14.96 -2.12 0.68
CA LEU A 61 14.06 -1.34 -0.15
C LEU A 61 13.52 -2.16 -1.31
N GLY A 62 14.27 -3.12 -1.84
CA GLY A 62 13.79 -4.06 -2.85
C GLY A 62 12.65 -4.95 -2.33
N GLU A 63 12.76 -5.44 -1.10
CA GLU A 63 11.69 -6.22 -0.47
C GLU A 63 10.47 -5.36 -0.11
N LEU A 64 10.68 -4.13 0.39
CA LEU A 64 9.58 -3.18 0.63
C LEU A 64 8.90 -2.74 -0.66
N SER A 65 9.65 -2.59 -1.75
CA SER A 65 9.12 -2.27 -3.08
C SER A 65 8.16 -3.36 -3.56
N LYS A 66 8.57 -4.64 -3.44
CA LYS A 66 7.68 -5.79 -3.74
C LYS A 66 6.43 -5.79 -2.86
N LEU A 67 6.56 -5.53 -1.56
CA LEU A 67 5.42 -5.44 -0.65
C LEU A 67 4.45 -4.32 -1.07
N CYS A 68 4.97 -3.16 -1.45
CA CYS A 68 4.16 -2.04 -1.93
C CYS A 68 3.42 -2.38 -3.23
N GLN A 69 4.04 -3.11 -4.15
CA GLN A 69 3.38 -3.59 -5.37
C GLN A 69 2.24 -4.55 -5.04
N THR A 70 2.44 -5.47 -4.10
CA THR A 70 1.35 -6.34 -3.61
C THR A 70 0.19 -5.54 -3.06
N PHE A 71 0.46 -4.50 -2.26
CA PHE A 71 -0.55 -3.61 -1.69
C PHE A 71 -1.25 -2.69 -2.70
N GLN A 72 -0.81 -2.66 -3.95
CA GLN A 72 -1.46 -1.91 -5.03
C GLN A 72 -2.47 -2.76 -5.82
N ARG A 73 -2.63 -4.05 -5.49
CA ARG A 73 -3.63 -4.92 -6.12
C ARG A 73 -5.04 -4.45 -5.71
N SER A 74 -5.94 -4.33 -6.69
CA SER A 74 -7.31 -3.81 -6.52
C SER A 74 -8.24 -4.69 -5.68
N CYS A 75 -7.82 -5.90 -5.34
CA CYS A 75 -8.67 -6.92 -4.71
C CYS A 75 -7.92 -7.67 -3.60
N LEU A 76 -7.01 -6.97 -2.92
CA LEU A 76 -6.26 -7.51 -1.79
C LEU A 76 -7.12 -7.42 -0.54
N SER A 77 -7.41 -8.55 0.10
CA SER A 77 -8.13 -8.53 1.38
C SER A 77 -7.25 -7.99 2.51
N THR A 78 -7.87 -7.49 3.58
CA THR A 78 -7.16 -7.03 4.79
C THR A 78 -6.26 -8.14 5.37
N ILE A 79 -6.71 -9.39 5.32
CA ILE A 79 -5.98 -10.55 5.83
C ILE A 79 -4.80 -10.92 4.94
N GLU A 80 -4.99 -10.91 3.62
CA GLU A 80 -3.88 -11.11 2.69
C GLU A 80 -2.82 -10.02 2.89
N ALA A 81 -3.23 -8.75 2.97
CA ALA A 81 -2.33 -7.63 3.20
C ALA A 81 -1.49 -7.82 4.48
N TYR A 82 -2.14 -8.21 5.58
CA TYR A 82 -1.45 -8.54 6.81
C TYR A 82 -0.50 -9.72 6.67
N ARG A 83 -0.93 -10.84 6.07
CA ARG A 83 -0.10 -12.03 5.87
C ARG A 83 1.17 -11.67 5.08
N TYR A 84 1.03 -10.86 4.02
CA TYR A 84 2.19 -10.37 3.26
C TYR A 84 3.10 -9.48 4.10
N ALA A 85 2.55 -8.55 4.89
CA ALA A 85 3.33 -7.70 5.79
C ALA A 85 4.13 -8.54 6.80
N LYS A 86 3.46 -9.44 7.52
CA LYS A 86 4.08 -10.31 8.54
C LYS A 86 5.11 -11.23 7.94
N ALA A 87 4.88 -11.77 6.74
CA ALA A 87 5.89 -12.57 6.03
C ALA A 87 7.16 -11.76 5.76
N LYS A 88 7.05 -10.48 5.38
CA LYS A 88 8.22 -9.60 5.18
C LYS A 88 8.91 -9.24 6.49
N ILE A 89 8.15 -8.94 7.55
CA ILE A 89 8.71 -8.67 8.87
C ILE A 89 9.46 -9.90 9.41
N ALA A 90 8.87 -11.09 9.31
CA ALA A 90 9.50 -12.33 9.71
C ALA A 90 10.79 -12.58 8.93
N LYS A 91 10.78 -12.33 7.61
CA LYS A 91 11.99 -12.39 6.78
C LYS A 91 13.06 -11.42 7.27
N PHE A 92 12.75 -10.15 7.51
CA PHE A 92 13.73 -9.19 8.01
C PHE A 92 14.28 -9.56 9.40
N ARG A 93 13.41 -9.99 10.32
CA ARG A 93 13.82 -10.43 11.65
C ARG A 93 14.75 -11.64 11.61
N SER A 94 14.37 -12.68 10.89
CA SER A 94 15.17 -13.91 10.75
C SER A 94 16.50 -13.65 10.03
N GLN A 95 16.50 -12.76 9.04
CA GLN A 95 17.71 -12.47 8.26
C GLN A 95 18.66 -11.52 8.99
N TYR A 96 18.16 -10.47 9.65
CA TYR A 96 19.00 -9.37 10.15
C TYR A 96 18.97 -9.18 11.67
N LEU A 97 17.94 -9.63 12.39
CA LEU A 97 17.74 -9.31 13.80
C LEU A 97 17.79 -10.55 14.72
N GLY A 98 18.16 -11.72 14.18
CA GLY A 98 18.38 -12.93 14.97
C GLY A 98 19.73 -12.96 15.68
N GLU A 99 20.06 -14.08 16.32
CA GLU A 99 21.36 -14.30 16.98
C GLU A 99 22.55 -14.12 16.02
N LYS A 100 22.34 -14.44 14.74
CA LYS A 100 23.29 -14.27 13.66
C LYS A 100 22.66 -13.47 12.53
N VAL A 101 23.44 -12.56 11.95
CA VAL A 101 23.04 -11.79 10.78
C VAL A 101 23.42 -12.54 9.51
N TYR A 102 22.44 -12.76 8.63
CA TYR A 102 22.58 -13.42 7.34
C TYR A 102 22.58 -12.38 6.21
N TRP A 103 23.74 -11.80 5.94
CA TRP A 103 23.94 -10.86 4.84
C TRP A 103 23.66 -11.51 3.47
N SER A 104 23.15 -10.72 2.53
CA SER A 104 23.05 -11.15 1.14
C SER A 104 24.45 -11.33 0.54
N GLU A 105 24.54 -12.08 -0.57
CA GLU A 105 25.82 -12.35 -1.21
C GLU A 105 26.52 -11.07 -1.66
N LYS A 106 25.75 -10.09 -2.16
CA LYS A 106 26.27 -8.75 -2.51
C LYS A 106 26.93 -8.07 -1.32
N VAL A 107 26.26 -8.07 -0.16
CA VAL A 107 26.78 -7.45 1.06
C VAL A 107 28.03 -8.19 1.56
N LYS A 108 28.04 -9.53 1.52
CA LYS A 108 29.22 -10.31 1.92
C LYS A 108 30.44 -9.99 1.06
N GLN A 109 30.26 -9.92 -0.26
CA GLN A 109 31.33 -9.56 -1.20
C GLN A 109 31.90 -8.17 -0.89
N GLN A 110 31.02 -7.19 -0.62
CA GLN A 110 31.42 -5.85 -0.22
C GLN A 110 32.12 -5.80 1.14
N MET A 111 31.66 -6.58 2.13
CA MET A 111 32.33 -6.63 3.44
C MET A 111 33.72 -7.26 3.35
N ALA A 112 33.88 -8.27 2.50
CA ALA A 112 35.16 -8.92 2.25
C ALA A 112 36.18 -7.97 1.59
N SER A 113 35.75 -7.03 0.75
CA SER A 113 36.65 -6.02 0.16
C SER A 113 37.11 -4.93 1.14
N PHE A 114 36.50 -4.82 2.33
CA PHE A 114 36.81 -3.81 3.35
C PHE A 114 37.27 -4.42 4.69
N ASP A 115 37.91 -5.59 4.65
CA ASP A 115 38.48 -6.30 5.82
C ASP A 115 37.50 -6.59 6.98
N ASN A 116 36.19 -6.62 6.71
CA ASN A 116 35.12 -6.88 7.70
C ASN A 116 35.09 -5.94 8.92
N THR A 117 35.74 -4.78 8.88
CA THR A 117 35.84 -3.85 10.03
C THR A 117 34.66 -2.88 10.16
N VAL A 118 33.68 -2.98 9.28
CA VAL A 118 32.60 -1.99 9.13
C VAL A 118 31.52 -2.17 10.20
N ASN A 119 31.10 -1.05 10.80
CA ASN A 119 30.11 -1.02 11.88
C ASN A 119 28.68 -1.09 11.35
N THR A 120 28.04 -2.25 11.40
CA THR A 120 26.68 -2.44 10.87
C THR A 120 25.56 -2.01 11.84
N ARG A 121 25.88 -1.53 13.04
CA ARG A 121 24.89 -1.24 14.10
C ARG A 121 23.80 -0.28 13.67
N GLY A 122 24.15 0.80 12.95
CA GLY A 122 23.16 1.79 12.50
C GLY A 122 22.16 1.22 11.49
N VAL A 123 22.62 0.33 10.61
CA VAL A 123 21.77 -0.34 9.62
C VAL A 123 20.84 -1.35 10.29
N LEU A 124 21.35 -2.12 11.26
CA LEU A 124 20.55 -3.07 12.03
C LEU A 124 19.48 -2.35 12.87
N HIS A 125 19.83 -1.22 13.49
CA HIS A 125 18.87 -0.36 14.19
C HIS A 125 17.76 0.13 13.24
N PHE A 126 18.13 0.62 12.06
CA PHE A 126 17.13 1.02 11.04
C PHE A 126 16.17 -0.12 10.67
N ILE A 127 16.68 -1.35 10.49
CA ILE A 127 15.85 -2.52 10.18
C ILE A 127 14.94 -2.89 11.35
N SER A 128 15.40 -2.75 12.60
CA SER A 128 14.57 -2.95 13.80
C SER A 128 13.39 -1.98 13.82
N GLU A 129 13.68 -0.68 13.73
CA GLU A 129 12.65 0.38 13.69
C GLU A 129 11.67 0.18 12.53
N LEU A 130 12.17 -0.23 11.36
CA LEU A 130 11.32 -0.56 10.22
C LEU A 130 10.35 -1.70 10.54
N CYS A 131 10.82 -2.76 11.20
CA CYS A 131 9.96 -3.89 11.59
C CYS A 131 8.91 -3.45 12.61
N GLU A 132 9.29 -2.64 13.60
CA GLU A 132 8.37 -2.09 14.60
C GLU A 132 7.30 -1.21 13.96
N HIS A 133 7.69 -0.29 13.08
CA HIS A 133 6.74 0.54 12.33
C HIS A 133 5.78 -0.28 11.47
N LEU A 134 6.26 -1.35 10.83
CA LEU A 134 5.40 -2.25 10.06
C LEU A 134 4.45 -3.04 10.98
N ASP A 135 4.90 -3.50 12.15
CA ASP A 135 4.04 -4.18 13.12
C ASP A 135 2.95 -3.26 13.66
N CYS A 136 3.28 -2.01 14.01
CA CYS A 136 2.30 -1.02 14.48
C CYS A 136 1.25 -0.69 13.41
N ARG A 137 1.62 -0.73 12.13
CA ARG A 137 0.71 -0.48 11.01
C ARG A 137 -0.22 -1.66 10.70
N PHE A 138 0.17 -2.86 11.10
CA PHE A 138 -0.56 -4.10 10.84
C PHE A 138 -0.74 -4.89 12.16
N PRO A 139 -1.56 -4.37 13.09
CA PRO A 139 -1.75 -4.98 14.39
C PRO A 139 -2.62 -6.24 14.29
N GLU A 140 -2.29 -7.26 15.08
CA GLU A 140 -2.90 -8.60 14.98
C GLU A 140 -4.37 -8.62 15.42
N ASN A 141 -4.72 -7.76 16.38
CA ASN A 141 -6.06 -7.65 16.95
C ASN A 141 -7.08 -7.02 16.00
N GLU A 142 -6.67 -6.27 14.96
CA GLU A 142 -7.63 -5.64 14.03
C GLU A 142 -8.18 -6.59 12.98
N LEU A 143 -7.64 -7.80 12.85
CA LEU A 143 -7.94 -8.73 11.75
C LEU A 143 -8.89 -9.84 12.13
N GLN A 144 -9.02 -10.09 13.44
CA GLN A 144 -9.86 -11.17 13.92
C GLN A 144 -11.30 -10.97 13.46
N GLU A 145 -11.81 -9.73 13.50
CA GLU A 145 -13.17 -9.47 13.06
C GLU A 145 -13.34 -9.55 11.53
N TRP A 146 -12.32 -9.19 10.75
CA TRP A 146 -12.37 -9.23 9.29
C TRP A 146 -12.23 -10.64 8.68
N SER A 147 -11.89 -11.65 9.50
CA SER A 147 -11.86 -13.07 9.09
C SER A 147 -13.17 -13.60 8.52
N VAL A 148 -14.28 -12.93 8.83
CA VAL A 148 -15.62 -13.25 8.30
C VAL A 148 -15.75 -13.05 6.79
N PHE A 149 -14.81 -12.34 6.16
CA PHE A 149 -14.76 -12.14 4.71
C PHE A 149 -13.57 -12.86 4.05
N ASP A 150 -12.91 -13.78 4.77
CA ASP A 150 -11.85 -14.61 4.20
C ASP A 150 -12.45 -15.81 3.46
N ILE A 151 -12.03 -16.02 2.21
CA ILE A 151 -12.51 -17.13 1.37
C ILE A 151 -12.20 -18.49 2.03
N GLU A 152 -11.00 -18.62 2.62
CA GLU A 152 -10.59 -19.84 3.32
C GLU A 152 -11.46 -20.11 4.55
N ALA A 153 -11.89 -19.06 5.26
CA ALA A 153 -12.70 -19.17 6.45
C ALA A 153 -14.19 -19.40 6.14
N LEU A 154 -14.68 -18.89 5.00
CA LEU A 154 -16.05 -19.07 4.54
C LEU A 154 -16.29 -20.45 3.91
N PHE A 155 -15.24 -21.08 3.37
CA PHE A 155 -15.30 -22.43 2.82
C PHE A 155 -14.41 -23.44 3.59
N PRO A 156 -14.67 -23.67 4.88
CA PRO A 156 -13.92 -24.62 5.67
C PRO A 156 -14.24 -26.08 5.29
N VAL A 157 -13.34 -27.00 5.64
CA VAL A 157 -13.51 -28.45 5.47
C VAL A 157 -14.81 -28.98 6.13
N LYS A 158 -15.33 -28.27 7.14
CA LYS A 158 -16.66 -28.48 7.73
C LYS A 158 -17.42 -27.16 7.78
N LEU A 159 -18.50 -27.06 7.02
CA LEU A 159 -19.40 -25.90 7.04
C LEU A 159 -19.98 -25.67 8.44
N ASP A 160 -19.54 -24.59 9.09
CA ASP A 160 -20.14 -24.07 10.31
C ASP A 160 -21.02 -22.87 9.95
N TYR A 161 -22.33 -23.03 10.04
CA TYR A 161 -23.31 -21.97 9.74
C TYR A 161 -23.30 -20.82 10.76
N GLY A 162 -22.79 -21.05 11.99
CA GLY A 162 -22.64 -20.01 13.02
C GLY A 162 -21.35 -19.21 12.92
N TYR A 163 -20.38 -19.64 12.10
CA TYR A 163 -19.08 -18.99 12.00
C TYR A 163 -19.19 -17.54 11.50
N GLY A 164 -18.64 -16.62 12.29
CA GLY A 164 -18.45 -15.22 11.96
C GLY A 164 -19.50 -14.27 12.53
N THR A 165 -20.62 -14.75 13.06
CA THR A 165 -21.71 -13.90 13.58
C THR A 165 -21.23 -12.95 14.69
N GLU A 166 -20.46 -13.44 15.67
CA GLU A 166 -19.91 -12.60 16.75
C GLU A 166 -18.95 -11.53 16.21
N ASN A 167 -18.14 -11.87 15.22
CA ASN A 167 -17.20 -10.97 14.59
C ASN A 167 -17.91 -9.90 13.76
N VAL A 168 -18.98 -10.25 13.05
CA VAL A 168 -19.85 -9.30 12.35
C VAL A 168 -20.49 -8.32 13.33
N ILE A 169 -20.99 -8.79 14.48
CA ILE A 169 -21.54 -7.92 15.54
C ILE A 169 -20.48 -6.93 16.04
N LYS A 170 -19.24 -7.40 16.26
CA LYS A 170 -18.12 -6.53 16.65
C LYS A 170 -17.80 -5.48 15.57
N LEU A 171 -17.81 -5.85 14.28
CA LEU A 171 -17.64 -4.90 13.17
C LEU A 171 -18.77 -3.87 13.14
N VAL A 172 -20.02 -4.30 13.31
CA VAL A 172 -21.18 -3.40 13.37
C VAL A 172 -21.01 -2.38 14.49
N GLY A 173 -20.65 -2.83 15.69
CA GLY A 173 -20.37 -1.93 16.81
C GLY A 173 -19.21 -0.96 16.54
N LYS A 174 -18.11 -1.45 15.94
CA LYS A 174 -16.91 -0.63 15.64
C LYS A 174 -17.18 0.46 14.60
N TYR A 175 -17.99 0.15 13.57
CA TYR A 175 -18.24 1.05 12.45
C TYR A 175 -19.61 1.75 12.51
N GLN A 176 -20.39 1.55 13.58
CA GLN A 176 -21.73 2.10 13.74
C GLN A 176 -21.81 3.61 13.47
N ALA A 177 -20.91 4.37 14.10
CA ALA A 177 -20.85 5.83 13.95
C ALA A 177 -20.35 6.27 12.56
N VAL A 178 -19.48 5.48 11.93
CA VAL A 178 -18.90 5.80 10.61
C VAL A 178 -19.90 5.54 9.49
N LEU A 179 -20.69 4.48 9.63
CA LEU A 179 -21.70 4.05 8.65
C LEU A 179 -23.09 4.67 8.91
N ASN A 180 -23.22 5.54 9.91
CA ASN A 180 -24.49 6.13 10.34
C ASN A 180 -25.58 5.08 10.58
N LEU A 181 -25.21 3.93 11.15
CA LEU A 181 -26.14 2.85 11.41
C LEU A 181 -27.05 3.21 12.60
N PRO A 182 -28.35 2.82 12.57
CA PRO A 182 -29.25 3.02 13.70
C PRO A 182 -28.71 2.40 15.00
N THR A 183 -29.04 3.00 16.13
CA THR A 183 -28.62 2.52 17.46
C THR A 183 -29.53 1.43 18.04
N ASP A 184 -30.59 1.06 17.31
CA ASP A 184 -31.51 0.03 17.72
C ASP A 184 -30.85 -1.37 17.64
N GLY A 185 -31.09 -2.22 18.65
CA GLY A 185 -30.56 -3.58 18.70
C GLY A 185 -31.00 -4.46 17.51
N SER A 186 -32.07 -4.07 16.82
CA SER A 186 -32.56 -4.73 15.61
C SER A 186 -31.59 -4.67 14.41
N ILE A 187 -30.67 -3.69 14.35
CA ILE A 187 -29.74 -3.55 13.22
C ILE A 187 -28.73 -4.70 13.16
N SER A 188 -28.23 -5.13 14.32
CA SER A 188 -27.26 -6.22 14.42
C SER A 188 -27.89 -7.53 13.96
N GLU A 189 -29.14 -7.78 14.33
CA GLU A 189 -29.89 -8.97 13.89
C GLU A 189 -30.13 -8.95 12.38
N HIS A 190 -30.50 -7.79 11.83
CA HIS A 190 -30.67 -7.61 10.39
C HIS A 190 -29.38 -7.89 9.61
N ILE A 191 -28.25 -7.30 10.02
CA ILE A 191 -26.95 -7.49 9.37
C ILE A 191 -26.46 -8.94 9.51
N CYS A 192 -26.68 -9.58 10.66
CA CYS A 192 -26.33 -11.00 10.85
C CYS A 192 -27.13 -11.92 9.93
N LYS A 193 -28.41 -11.63 9.70
CA LYS A 193 -29.24 -12.36 8.73
C LYS A 193 -28.71 -12.17 7.31
N GLN A 194 -28.44 -10.93 6.92
CA GLN A 194 -27.82 -10.62 5.62
C GLN A 194 -26.47 -11.34 5.43
N TYR A 195 -25.67 -11.44 6.50
CA TYR A 195 -24.38 -12.15 6.47
C TYR A 195 -24.57 -13.65 6.25
N THR A 196 -25.59 -14.24 6.85
CA THR A 196 -25.92 -15.65 6.66
C THR A 196 -26.32 -15.93 5.21
N ASP A 197 -27.17 -15.08 4.63
CA ASP A 197 -27.60 -15.18 3.23
C ASP A 197 -26.41 -14.99 2.27
N TYR A 198 -25.58 -13.98 2.53
CA TYR A 198 -24.35 -13.72 1.79
C TYR A 198 -23.41 -14.93 1.81
N LYS A 199 -23.11 -15.45 3.00
CA LYS A 199 -22.25 -16.62 3.18
C LYS A 199 -22.76 -17.82 2.38
N PHE A 200 -24.07 -18.07 2.40
CA PHE A 200 -24.67 -19.16 1.62
C PHE A 200 -24.42 -18.97 0.10
N ILE A 201 -24.66 -17.76 -0.42
CA ILE A 201 -24.41 -17.45 -1.84
C ILE A 201 -22.93 -17.66 -2.19
N ILE A 202 -22.02 -17.11 -1.39
CA ILE A 202 -20.58 -17.23 -1.64
C ILE A 202 -20.13 -18.69 -1.63
N VAL A 203 -20.58 -19.49 -0.66
CA VAL A 203 -20.24 -20.93 -0.58
C VAL A 203 -20.71 -21.69 -1.83
N GLU A 204 -21.95 -21.47 -2.27
CA GLU A 204 -22.48 -22.12 -3.47
C GLU A 204 -21.71 -21.70 -4.73
N LYS A 205 -21.33 -20.43 -4.83
CA LYS A 205 -20.54 -19.88 -5.94
C LYS A 205 -19.09 -20.37 -5.96
N ILE A 206 -18.48 -20.59 -4.79
CA ILE A 206 -17.17 -21.25 -4.66
C ILE A 206 -17.25 -22.70 -5.14
N LYS A 207 -18.28 -23.46 -4.72
CA LYS A 207 -18.49 -24.86 -5.18
C LYS A 207 -18.68 -24.95 -6.69
N ALA A 208 -19.36 -23.96 -7.28
CA ALA A 208 -19.54 -23.84 -8.72
C ALA A 208 -18.26 -23.42 -9.47
N GLY A 209 -17.20 -23.03 -8.76
CA GLY A 209 -15.94 -22.56 -9.34
C GLY A 209 -16.00 -21.13 -9.90
N GLU A 210 -17.07 -20.39 -9.59
CA GLU A 210 -17.30 -19.00 -10.03
C GLU A 210 -16.47 -17.99 -9.20
N ILE A 211 -16.20 -18.29 -7.92
CA ILE A 211 -15.38 -17.45 -7.04
C ILE A 211 -14.04 -18.13 -6.78
N LYS A 212 -12.95 -17.44 -7.16
CA LYS A 212 -11.57 -17.88 -6.89
C LYS A 212 -10.78 -16.86 -6.10
N THR A 213 -11.21 -15.61 -6.15
CA THR A 213 -10.52 -14.48 -5.55
C THR A 213 -11.48 -13.61 -4.75
N PHE A 214 -10.93 -12.82 -3.84
CA PHE A 214 -11.72 -11.84 -3.09
C PHE A 214 -12.44 -10.85 -4.03
N ALA A 215 -11.85 -10.56 -5.20
CA ALA A 215 -12.47 -9.74 -6.25
C ALA A 215 -13.85 -10.28 -6.68
N ASP A 216 -13.91 -11.58 -6.92
CA ASP A 216 -15.13 -12.25 -7.38
C ASP A 216 -16.19 -12.20 -6.28
N MET A 217 -15.76 -12.40 -5.03
CA MET A 217 -16.59 -12.36 -3.83
C MET A 217 -17.22 -10.98 -3.59
N VAL A 218 -16.46 -9.91 -3.87
CA VAL A 218 -16.94 -8.52 -3.78
C VAL A 218 -18.08 -8.27 -4.76
N THR A 219 -18.27 -9.01 -5.85
CA THR A 219 -19.37 -8.74 -6.80
C THR A 219 -20.77 -9.12 -6.29
N TYR A 220 -20.89 -9.87 -5.19
CA TYR A 220 -22.16 -10.44 -4.69
C TYR A 220 -22.72 -9.73 -3.43
N HIS A 221 -22.60 -8.41 -3.36
CA HIS A 221 -22.61 -7.64 -2.11
C HIS A 221 -23.92 -6.89 -1.78
N GLU A 222 -25.05 -7.17 -2.44
CA GLU A 222 -26.27 -6.31 -2.40
C GLU A 222 -26.76 -5.89 -1.00
N ASN A 223 -26.50 -6.67 0.06
CA ASN A 223 -26.98 -6.39 1.42
C ASN A 223 -25.86 -6.11 2.46
N LEU A 224 -24.62 -6.58 2.22
CA LEU A 224 -23.45 -6.32 3.08
C LEU A 224 -22.42 -5.37 2.44
N ALA A 225 -22.84 -4.69 1.37
CA ALA A 225 -22.04 -3.82 0.52
C ALA A 225 -21.09 -2.96 1.32
N GLN A 226 -21.57 -2.26 2.33
CA GLN A 226 -20.72 -1.31 3.08
C GLN A 226 -19.56 -1.98 3.82
N PHE A 227 -19.74 -3.13 4.46
CA PHE A 227 -18.65 -3.82 5.17
C PHE A 227 -17.71 -4.55 4.21
N VAL A 228 -18.27 -5.15 3.16
CA VAL A 228 -17.48 -5.78 2.08
C VAL A 228 -16.68 -4.72 1.34
N ASP A 229 -17.26 -3.54 1.11
CA ASP A 229 -16.62 -2.36 0.53
C ASP A 229 -15.55 -1.81 1.47
N ILE A 230 -15.77 -1.71 2.78
CA ILE A 230 -14.70 -1.33 3.72
C ILE A 230 -13.54 -2.33 3.63
N CYS A 231 -13.83 -3.64 3.58
CA CYS A 231 -12.81 -4.66 3.36
C CYS A 231 -12.08 -4.50 2.02
N ALA A 232 -12.84 -4.26 0.94
CA ALA A 232 -12.31 -4.13 -0.42
C ALA A 232 -11.57 -2.81 -0.64
N THR A 233 -11.94 -1.77 0.11
CA THR A 233 -11.32 -0.44 0.09
C THR A 233 -10.23 -0.32 1.14
N PHE A 234 -9.86 -1.40 1.83
CA PHE A 234 -8.66 -1.45 2.67
C PHE A 234 -7.44 -1.10 1.80
N GLN A 235 -7.10 0.19 1.79
CA GLN A 235 -5.93 0.68 1.10
C GLN A 235 -4.73 0.41 1.99
N ALA A 236 -4.20 -0.82 1.89
CA ALA A 236 -2.88 -1.17 2.42
C ALA A 236 -1.79 -0.21 1.87
N SER A 237 -2.06 0.44 0.74
CA SER A 237 -1.21 1.43 0.09
C SER A 237 -1.86 2.80 -0.03
N SER A 238 -1.17 3.84 0.43
CA SER A 238 -1.53 5.25 0.17
C SER A 238 -1.21 5.69 -1.27
N ALA A 239 -0.85 4.77 -2.17
CA ALA A 239 -0.46 5.07 -3.54
C ALA A 239 -1.57 5.78 -4.32
N ASN A 240 -2.84 5.44 -4.13
CA ASN A 240 -3.96 6.09 -4.80
C ASN A 240 -4.11 7.55 -4.35
N CYS A 241 -4.05 7.82 -3.05
CA CYS A 241 -4.03 9.18 -2.51
C CYS A 241 -2.81 9.97 -3.03
N LYS A 242 -1.63 9.35 -3.07
CA LYS A 242 -0.41 9.96 -3.63
C LYS A 242 -0.54 10.26 -5.12
N CYS A 243 -1.18 9.39 -5.90
CA CYS A 243 -1.47 9.65 -7.31
C CYS A 243 -2.44 10.82 -7.47
N GLY A 244 -3.50 10.89 -6.66
CA GLY A 244 -4.40 12.04 -6.62
C GLY A 244 -3.69 13.35 -6.25
N PHE A 245 -2.78 13.32 -5.28
CA PHE A 245 -1.97 14.48 -4.91
C PHE A 245 -0.96 14.87 -5.98
N SER A 246 -0.31 13.90 -6.64
CA SER A 246 0.61 14.17 -7.76
C SER A 246 -0.14 14.77 -8.95
N LEU A 247 -1.32 14.24 -9.29
CA LEU A 247 -2.19 14.80 -10.33
C LEU A 247 -2.63 16.23 -9.96
N THR A 248 -3.04 16.44 -8.70
CA THR A 248 -3.41 17.77 -8.19
C THR A 248 -2.22 18.73 -8.25
N ASN A 249 -1.02 18.27 -7.91
CA ASN A 249 0.19 19.08 -7.98
C ASN A 249 0.56 19.38 -9.43
N GLN A 250 0.39 18.43 -10.35
CA GLN A 250 0.59 18.61 -11.79
C GLN A 250 -0.41 19.61 -12.38
N ILE A 251 -1.67 19.62 -11.93
CA ILE A 251 -2.67 20.63 -12.29
C ILE A 251 -2.26 22.00 -11.75
N LYS A 252 -1.87 22.08 -10.47
CA LYS A 252 -1.51 23.34 -9.79
C LYS A 252 -0.19 23.96 -10.27
N THR A 253 0.75 23.16 -10.76
CA THR A 253 2.10 23.61 -11.15
C THR A 253 2.26 23.64 -12.67
N LYS A 254 2.43 22.47 -13.29
CA LYS A 254 2.78 22.33 -14.72
C LYS A 254 1.65 22.69 -15.66
N SER A 255 0.43 22.31 -15.32
CA SER A 255 -0.73 22.55 -16.20
C SER A 255 -1.41 23.88 -15.89
N ARG A 256 -0.96 24.63 -14.88
CA ARG A 256 -1.57 25.90 -14.45
C ARG A 256 -1.82 26.87 -15.61
N ASN A 257 -0.90 26.93 -16.56
CA ASN A 257 -0.97 27.81 -17.73
C ASN A 257 -1.49 27.11 -19.01
N ARG A 258 -1.89 25.84 -18.90
CA ARG A 258 -2.39 24.98 -19.99
C ARG A 258 -3.81 24.45 -19.73
N LEU A 259 -4.46 24.85 -18.63
CA LEU A 259 -5.85 24.53 -18.38
C LEU A 259 -6.72 25.32 -19.36
N GLU A 260 -7.23 24.65 -20.38
CA GLU A 260 -8.24 25.21 -21.27
C GLU A 260 -9.52 25.59 -20.49
N VAL A 261 -10.31 26.50 -21.05
CA VAL A 261 -11.55 27.03 -20.45
C VAL A 261 -12.47 25.91 -19.96
N ASN A 262 -12.56 24.80 -20.69
CA ASN A 262 -13.37 23.64 -20.33
C ASN A 262 -12.87 22.93 -19.04
N HIS A 263 -11.56 22.84 -18.84
CA HIS A 263 -10.98 22.24 -17.62
C HIS A 263 -11.19 23.15 -16.40
N MET A 264 -11.15 24.47 -16.61
CA MET A 264 -11.46 25.44 -15.55
C MET A 264 -12.94 25.42 -15.17
N ASP A 265 -13.85 25.33 -16.15
CA ASP A 265 -15.29 25.18 -15.91
C ASP A 265 -15.59 23.91 -15.08
N GLN A 266 -14.99 22.77 -15.44
CA GLN A 266 -15.14 21.53 -14.68
C GLN A 266 -14.62 21.64 -13.24
N LEU A 267 -13.44 22.24 -13.02
CA LEU A 267 -12.88 22.43 -11.68
C LEU A 267 -13.71 23.42 -10.84
N ILE A 268 -14.25 24.48 -11.45
CA ILE A 268 -15.12 25.45 -10.78
C ILE A 268 -16.45 24.80 -10.41
N ARG A 269 -17.04 23.97 -11.28
CA ARG A 269 -18.26 23.21 -10.97
C ARG A 269 -18.04 22.27 -9.79
N VAL A 270 -16.97 21.48 -9.79
CA VAL A 270 -16.61 20.61 -8.65
C VAL A 270 -16.46 21.42 -7.36
N LYS A 271 -15.78 22.57 -7.42
CA LYS A 271 -15.60 23.46 -6.26
C LYS A 271 -16.91 24.12 -5.81
N TYR A 272 -17.78 24.50 -6.73
CA TYR A 272 -19.10 25.07 -6.44
C TYR A 272 -19.99 24.06 -5.72
N TYR A 273 -20.01 22.80 -6.19
CA TYR A 273 -20.73 21.72 -5.51
C TYR A 273 -20.14 21.40 -4.13
N LEU A 274 -18.81 21.46 -3.96
CA LEU A 274 -18.13 21.32 -2.66
C LEU A 274 -18.48 22.45 -1.66
N ALA A 275 -18.60 23.70 -2.13
CA ALA A 275 -18.82 24.86 -1.26
C ALA A 275 -20.28 25.02 -0.78
N ALA A 276 -21.22 24.30 -1.39
CA ALA A 276 -22.65 24.41 -1.11
C ALA A 276 -23.16 23.49 0.01
N ASN A 277 -22.27 22.83 0.78
CA ASN A 277 -22.61 21.83 1.83
C ASN A 277 -23.53 20.68 1.35
N GLY A 278 -23.65 20.46 0.04
CA GLY A 278 -24.41 19.36 -0.53
C GLY A 278 -23.54 18.11 -0.63
N ASP A 279 -24.09 16.97 -0.22
CA ASP A 279 -23.48 15.65 -0.39
C ASP A 279 -23.13 15.44 -1.87
N ILE A 280 -21.84 15.24 -2.17
CA ILE A 280 -21.37 15.22 -3.55
C ILE A 280 -21.64 13.84 -4.12
N ASN A 281 -22.69 13.76 -4.94
CA ASN A 281 -22.91 12.59 -5.76
C ASN A 281 -21.91 12.59 -6.94
N LEU A 282 -20.71 12.07 -6.68
CA LEU A 282 -19.63 11.93 -7.65
C LEU A 282 -20.07 11.09 -8.87
N ASP A 283 -20.97 10.13 -8.67
CA ASP A 283 -21.52 9.30 -9.74
C ASP A 283 -22.35 10.11 -10.74
N LYS A 284 -23.16 11.06 -10.28
CA LYS A 284 -23.90 11.99 -11.16
C LYS A 284 -22.95 12.87 -11.97
N ILE A 285 -21.87 13.36 -11.35
CA ILE A 285 -20.86 14.19 -12.02
C ILE A 285 -20.13 13.36 -13.07
N TYR A 286 -19.72 12.14 -12.71
CA TYR A 286 -19.09 11.20 -13.62
C TYR A 286 -20.00 10.82 -14.79
N HIS A 287 -21.28 10.51 -14.50
CA HIS A 287 -22.25 10.18 -15.55
C HIS A 287 -22.48 11.35 -16.51
N HIS A 288 -22.62 12.56 -16.00
CA HIS A 288 -22.75 13.77 -16.81
C HIS A 288 -21.54 13.98 -17.73
N TRP A 289 -20.33 13.77 -17.22
CA TRP A 289 -19.10 13.88 -18.02
C TRP A 289 -18.97 12.78 -19.08
N THR A 290 -19.37 11.55 -18.76
CA THR A 290 -19.40 10.46 -19.77
C THR A 290 -20.43 10.71 -20.86
N THR A 291 -21.59 11.29 -20.54
CA THR A 291 -22.64 11.60 -21.54
C THR A 291 -22.27 12.80 -22.42
N ASP A 292 -21.61 13.83 -21.89
CA ASP A 292 -21.16 14.97 -22.70
C ASP A 292 -20.00 14.61 -23.65
N LYS A 293 -19.21 13.57 -23.35
CA LYS A 293 -18.17 13.06 -24.26
C LYS A 293 -18.78 12.48 -25.55
N TYR A 294 -19.93 11.81 -25.46
CA TYR A 294 -20.66 11.26 -26.61
C TYR A 294 -21.39 12.31 -27.45
N ARG A 295 -21.58 13.54 -26.94
CA ARG A 295 -22.17 14.64 -27.72
C ARG A 295 -21.19 15.31 -28.69
N ARG A 296 -19.88 15.09 -28.54
CA ARG A 296 -18.85 15.67 -29.43
C ARG A 296 -18.45 14.76 -30.59
N GLU A 297 -19.01 13.55 -30.68
CA GLU A 297 -18.78 12.58 -31.76
C GLU A 297 -19.97 12.46 -32.74
N LYS A 298 -20.87 13.46 -32.77
CA LYS A 298 -21.84 13.68 -33.86
C LYS A 298 -21.67 15.07 -34.42
#